data_AF-A0A7X6VVU0-F1
#
_entry.id   AF-A0A7X6VVU0-F1
#
_cell.length_a   1.000
_cell.length_b   1.000
_cell.length_c   1.000
_cell.angle_alpha   90.00
_cell.angle_beta   90.00
_cell.angle_gamma   90.00
#
_symmetry.space_group_name_H-M   'P 1'
#
loop_
_entity.id
_entity.type
_entity.pdbx_description
1 polymer ?
#
loop_
_entity_poly.entity_id
_entity_poly.type
_entity_poly.pdbx_seq_one_letter_code
_entity_poly.pdbx_strand_id
1 'polypeptide(L)' 'STGLLLGDIVCSVLTIEEGGVLDGTSKMKKTDEKDSNPKIEKKVK' A
#
# COMPACT_ATOMS: atom_id res chain seq x y z
N SER A 1 20.51 -17.19 -2.25
CA SER A 1 20.41 -16.54 -0.92
C SER A 1 18.95 -16.19 -0.72
N THR A 2 18.28 -16.72 0.29
CA THR A 2 16.86 -16.42 0.59
C THR A 2 16.78 -15.22 1.54
N GLY A 3 15.95 -14.24 1.23
CA GLY A 3 15.77 -13.05 2.09
C GLY A 3 14.89 -13.37 3.30
N LEU A 4 15.30 -12.94 4.50
CA LEU A 4 14.50 -13.00 5.71
C LEU A 4 14.31 -11.58 6.26
N LEU A 5 13.06 -11.15 6.39
CA LEU A 5 12.70 -9.87 7.01
C LEU A 5 11.90 -10.14 8.28
N LEU A 6 12.44 -9.71 9.42
CA LEU A 6 11.81 -9.86 10.74
C LEU A 6 11.31 -8.51 11.23
N GLY A 7 10.09 -8.47 11.75
CA GLY A 7 9.47 -7.28 12.33
C GLY A 7 8.40 -6.64 11.46
N ASP A 8 7.76 -5.62 12.01
CA ASP A 8 6.65 -4.92 11.37
C ASP A 8 7.15 -3.98 10.26
N ILE A 9 6.44 -3.94 9.13
CA ILE A 9 6.78 -3.08 7.99
C ILE A 9 5.60 -2.20 7.58
N VAL A 10 5.93 -1.00 7.10
CA VAL A 10 4.98 -0.09 6.44
C VAL A 10 5.53 0.29 5.08
N CYS A 11 4.81 -0.05 4.01
CA CYS A 11 5.28 0.16 2.64
C CYS A 11 4.13 0.58 1.71
N SER A 12 4.47 1.25 0.60
CA SER A 12 3.47 1.55 -0.46
C SER A 12 3.41 0.42 -1.50
N VAL A 13 4.54 -0.26 -1.74
CA VAL A 13 4.67 -1.43 -2.61
C VAL A 13 5.58 -2.42 -1.90
N LEU A 14 5.24 -3.71 -1.96
CA LEU A 14 6.02 -4.81 -1.41
C LEU A 14 6.16 -5.92 -2.45
N THR A 15 7.39 -6.36 -2.70
CA THR A 15 7.69 -7.51 -3.57
C THR A 15 8.51 -8.52 -2.78
N ILE A 16 8.08 -9.79 -2.80
CA ILE A 16 8.80 -10.91 -2.18
C ILE A 16 9.10 -11.90 -3.30
N GLU A 17 10.38 -12.18 -3.52
CA GLU A 17 10.85 -13.16 -4.53
C GLU A 17 10.79 -14.60 -3.98
N GLU A 18 11.02 -15.59 -4.85
CA GLU A 18 10.99 -17.00 -4.47
C GLU A 18 11.91 -17.30 -3.27
N GLY A 19 11.36 -17.94 -2.24
CA GLY A 19 12.07 -18.27 -1.01
C GLY A 19 12.26 -17.09 -0.04
N GLY A 20 11.73 -15.90 -0.35
CA GLY A 20 11.69 -14.78 0.59
C GLY A 20 10.67 -15.00 1.72
N VAL A 21 11.04 -14.65 2.94
CA VAL A 21 10.20 -14.80 4.15
C VAL A 21 10.06 -13.45 4.85
N LEU A 22 8.82 -13.08 5.15
CA LEU A 22 8.44 -11.96 6.00
C LEU A 22 7.76 -12.51 7.26
N ASP A 23 8.34 -12.25 8.43
CA ASP A 23 7.78 -12.61 9.73
C ASP A 23 7.54 -11.34 10.57
N GLY A 24 6.28 -10.92 10.64
CA GLY A 24 5.84 -9.69 11.28
C GLY A 24 4.55 -9.14 10.67
N THR A 25 4.12 -7.97 11.12
CA THR A 25 2.92 -7.31 10.61
C THR A 25 3.27 -6.41 9.43
N SER A 26 2.63 -6.64 8.27
CA SER A 26 2.73 -5.71 7.13
C SER A 26 1.53 -4.76 7.10
N LYS A 27 1.81 -3.45 6.97
CA LYS A 27 0.79 -2.42 6.73
C LYS A 27 1.07 -1.73 5.40
N MET A 28 0.10 -1.76 4.50
CA MET A 28 0.19 -1.02 3.25
C MET A 28 -0.27 0.42 3.47
N LYS A 29 0.62 1.39 3.21
CA LYS A 29 0.24 2.79 3.27
C LYS A 29 -0.66 3.08 2.07
N LYS A 30 -1.86 3.61 2.32
CA LYS A 30 -2.66 4.19 1.24
C LYS A 30 -1.81 5.29 0.62
N THR A 31 -1.54 5.19 -0.68
CA THR A 31 -1.05 6.34 -1.43
C THR A 31 -2.05 7.46 -1.16
N ASP A 32 -1.56 8.65 -0.77
CA ASP A 32 -2.38 9.86 -0.73
C ASP A 32 -2.81 10.15 -2.18
N GLU A 33 -3.76 9.38 -2.69
CA GLU A 33 -4.63 9.82 -3.76
C GLU A 33 -5.36 11.00 -3.15
N LYS A 34 -4.86 12.22 -3.43
CA LYS A 34 -5.75 13.37 -3.46
C LYS A 34 -6.87 12.95 -4.37
N ASP A 35 -7.97 12.50 -3.77
CA ASP A 35 -9.26 12.26 -4.43
C ASP A 35 -9.50 13.48 -5.30
N SER A 36 -9.18 13.33 -6.57
CA SER A 36 -9.50 14.28 -7.60
C SER A 36 -10.97 14.04 -7.90
N ASN A 37 -11.81 14.35 -6.92
CA ASN A 37 -13.25 14.31 -7.06
C ASN A 37 -13.66 15.74 -7.48
N PRO A 38 -13.77 16.05 -8.79
CA PRO A 38 -14.48 17.24 -9.20
C PRO A 38 -15.90 17.06 -8.66
N LYS A 39 -16.28 17.85 -7.66
CA LYS A 39 -17.67 17.96 -7.23
C LYS A 39 -18.50 18.25 -8.48
N ILE A 40 -19.20 17.24 -9.00
CA ILE A 40 -20.19 17.44 -10.06
C ILE A 40 -21.37 18.13 -9.37
N GLU A 41 -21.34 19.46 -9.36
CA GLU A 41 -22.48 20.29 -8.99
C GLU A 41 -23.58 20.09 -10.04
N LYS A 42 -24.44 19.09 -9.85
CA LYS A 42 -25.70 19.01 -10.59
C LYS A 42 -26.61 20.12 -10.07
N LYS A 43 -26.52 21.31 -10.65
CA LYS A 43 -27.65 22.26 -10.69
C LYS A 43 -28.73 21.66 -11.57
N VAL A 44 -29.69 20.98 -10.94
CA VAL A 44 -30.97 20.69 -11.58
C VAL A 44 -31.78 22.00 -11.53
N LYS A 45 -32.06 22.55 -12.71
CA LYS A 45 -33.00 23.67 -12.91
C LYS A 45 -34.43 23.17 -12.84
#